data_AF-A0A6P8XIB0-F1
#
_entry.id   AF-A0A6P8XIB0-F1
#
_cell.length_a   1.000
_cell.length_b   1.000
_cell.length_c   1.000
_cell.angle_alpha   90.00
_cell.angle_beta   90.00
_cell.angle_gamma   90.00
#
_symmetry.space_group_name_H-M   'P 1'
#
loop_
_entity.id
_entity.type
_entity.pdbx_description
1 polymer ?
#
loop_
_entity_poly.entity_id
_entity_poly.type
_entity_poly.pdbx_seq_one_letter_code
_entity_poly.pdbx_strand_id
1 'polypeptide(L)' 'MTRGNQRDLARAKNQKKQAEQTKGKRTDGMTVEQRKARDAELMREKQKKKDEEAAAAGKSK' A
#
# COMPACT_ATOMS: atom_id res chain seq x y z
N MET A 1 16.91 -33.86 23.47
CA MET A 1 16.88 -32.44 23.05
C MET A 1 16.57 -32.21 21.56
N THR A 2 16.40 -33.24 20.73
CA THR A 2 16.24 -33.13 19.26
C THR A 2 14.83 -32.75 18.75
N ARG A 3 13.80 -32.70 19.62
CA ARG A 3 12.42 -32.33 19.24
C ARG A 3 12.03 -30.89 19.55
N GLY A 4 12.74 -30.20 20.44
CA GLY A 4 12.50 -28.78 20.75
C GLY A 4 12.80 -27.89 19.55
N ASN A 5 13.98 -28.08 18.95
CA ASN A 5 14.40 -27.35 17.76
C ASN A 5 13.41 -27.50 16.58
N GLN A 6 12.88 -28.71 16.35
CA GLN A 6 11.91 -28.93 15.27
C GLN A 6 10.56 -28.26 15.53
N ARG A 7 10.12 -28.21 16.80
CA ARG A 7 8.89 -27.50 17.18
C ARG A 7 9.06 -25.99 16.99
N ASP A 8 10.20 -25.46 17.37
CA ASP A 8 10.48 -24.02 17.25
C ASP A 8 10.62 -23.59 15.79
N LEU A 9 11.28 -24.40 14.95
CA LEU A 9 11.31 -24.22 13.50
C LEU A 9 9.92 -24.28 12.86
N ALA A 10 9.08 -25.22 13.27
CA ALA A 10 7.70 -25.32 12.77
C ALA A 10 6.86 -24.09 13.17
N ARG A 11 7.01 -23.59 14.40
CA ARG A 11 6.33 -22.38 14.86
C ARG A 11 6.78 -21.15 14.08
N ALA A 12 8.09 -20.98 13.88
CA ALA A 12 8.65 -19.90 13.07
C ALA A 12 8.16 -19.95 11.61
N LYS A 13 8.12 -21.13 10.99
CA LYS A 13 7.55 -21.31 9.64
C LYS A 13 6.06 -20.97 9.58
N ASN A 14 5.29 -21.37 10.59
CA ASN A 14 3.86 -21.07 10.63
C ASN A 14 3.61 -19.56 10.77
N GLN A 15 4.32 -18.90 11.70
CA GLN A 15 4.25 -17.44 11.86
C GLN A 15 4.62 -16.71 10.57
N LYS A 16 5.70 -17.13 9.89
CA LYS A 16 6.09 -16.56 8.59
C LYS A 16 5.00 -16.76 7.54
N LYS A 17 4.41 -17.96 7.45
CA LYS A 17 3.32 -18.25 6.52
C LYS A 17 2.05 -17.43 6.81
N GLN A 18 1.73 -17.19 8.07
CA GLN A 18 0.60 -16.33 8.45
C GLN A 18 0.88 -14.87 8.08
N ALA A 19 2.09 -14.38 8.36
CA ALA A 19 2.50 -13.03 7.98
C ALA A 19 2.50 -12.84 6.46
N GLU A 20 2.95 -13.82 5.67
CA GLU A 20 2.90 -13.78 4.21
C GLU A 20 1.47 -13.82 3.65
N GLN A 21 0.57 -14.57 4.29
CA GLN A 21 -0.84 -14.61 3.90
C GLN A 21 -1.57 -13.28 4.13
N THR A 22 -1.16 -12.50 5.12
CA THR A 22 -1.71 -11.16 5.36
C THR A 22 -0.94 -10.07 4.63
N LYS A 23 0.30 -10.34 4.22
CA LYS A 23 1.13 -9.43 3.43
C LYS A 23 0.47 -9.14 2.08
N GLY A 24 0.12 -7.87 1.86
CA GLY A 24 -0.56 -7.42 0.65
C GLY A 24 -2.09 -7.46 0.72
N LYS A 25 -2.68 -8.07 1.77
CA LYS A 25 -4.10 -7.89 2.08
C LYS A 25 -4.28 -6.49 2.66
N ARG A 26 -4.82 -5.58 1.86
CA ARG A 26 -5.16 -4.23 2.32
C ARG A 26 -6.46 -4.30 3.12
N THR A 27 -6.43 -3.74 4.32
CA THR A 27 -7.56 -3.70 5.27
C THR A 27 -8.41 -2.44 5.10
N ASP A 28 -8.28 -1.77 3.95
CA ASP A 28 -8.93 -0.49 3.64
C ASP A 28 -10.43 -0.64 3.40
N GLY A 29 -10.97 -1.86 3.37
CA GLY A 29 -12.41 -2.13 3.27
C GLY A 29 -13.06 -1.66 1.95
N MET A 30 -12.28 -1.06 1.05
CA MET A 30 -12.76 -0.52 -0.22
C MET A 30 -12.81 -1.62 -1.28
N THR A 31 -13.84 -1.55 -2.11
CA THR A 31 -13.90 -2.35 -3.34
C THR A 31 -12.82 -1.89 -4.32
N VAL A 32 -12.49 -2.74 -5.30
CA VAL A 32 -11.51 -2.41 -6.35
C VAL A 32 -11.90 -1.15 -7.11
N GLU A 33 -13.20 -0.94 -7.34
CA GLU A 33 -13.74 0.22 -8.05
C GLU A 33 -13.60 1.51 -7.26
N GLN A 34 -13.93 1.49 -5.96
CA GLN A 34 -13.74 2.63 -5.06
C GLN A 34 -12.27 3.04 -4.98
N ARG A 35 -11.36 2.05 -4.97
CA ARG A 35 -9.92 2.33 -5.01
C ARG A 35 -9.49 3.00 -6.31
N LYS A 36 -9.96 2.51 -7.45
CA LYS A 36 -9.68 3.13 -8.76
C LYS A 36 -10.22 4.57 -8.82
N ALA A 37 -11.42 4.81 -8.29
CA ALA A 37 -12.00 6.16 -8.23
C ALA A 37 -11.14 7.11 -7.38
N ARG A 38 -10.76 6.68 -6.16
CA ARG A 38 -9.90 7.47 -5.27
C ARG A 38 -8.53 7.75 -5.88
N ASP A 39 -7.90 6.74 -6.49
CA ASP A 39 -6.58 6.91 -7.10
C ASP A 39 -6.67 7.84 -8.34
N ALA A 40 -7.77 7.78 -9.11
CA ALA A 40 -8.03 8.71 -10.21
C ALA A 40 -8.31 10.15 -9.74
N GLU A 41 -8.99 10.34 -8.62
CA GLU A 41 -9.19 11.66 -8.00
C GLU A 41 -7.85 12.25 -7.55
N LEU A 42 -7.03 11.49 -6.84
CA LEU A 42 -5.68 11.91 -6.43
C LEU A 42 -4.80 12.30 -7.64
N MET A 43 -4.89 11.57 -8.76
CA MET A 43 -4.15 11.92 -9.97
C MET A 43 -4.66 13.22 -10.61
N ARG A 44 -5.98 13.42 -10.66
CA ARG A 44 -6.58 14.68 -11.15
C ARG A 44 -6.18 15.86 -10.28
N GLU A 45 -6.20 15.72 -8.96
CA GLU A 45 -5.74 16.76 -8.04
C GLU A 45 -4.27 17.08 -8.21
N LYS A 46 -3.41 16.05 -8.35
CA LYS A 46 -1.99 16.24 -8.62
C LYS A 46 -1.74 16.99 -9.92
N GLN A 47 -2.51 16.69 -10.97
CA GLN A 47 -2.38 17.41 -12.23
C GLN A 47 -2.80 18.87 -12.08
N LYS A 48 -3.95 19.14 -11.46
CA LYS A 48 -4.41 20.51 -11.18
C LYS A 48 -3.39 21.31 -10.38
N LYS A 49 -2.84 20.72 -9.31
CA LYS A 49 -1.81 21.39 -8.50
C LYS A 49 -0.56 21.71 -9.31
N LYS A 50 -0.10 20.79 -10.16
CA LYS A 50 1.03 21.05 -11.07
C LYS A 50 0.73 22.16 -12.07
N ASP A 51 -0.47 22.18 -12.63
CA ASP A 51 -0.90 23.21 -13.58
C ASP A 51 -1.00 24.58 -12.89
N GLU A 52 -1.52 24.63 -11.65
CA GLU A 52 -1.57 25.83 -10.80
C GLU A 52 -0.17 26.33 -10.43
N GLU A 53 0.73 25.44 -10.02
CA GLU A 53 2.14 25.76 -9.73
C GLU A 53 2.87 26.29 -10.98
N ALA A 54 2.65 25.68 -12.15
CA ALA A 54 3.20 26.14 -13.41
C ALA A 54 2.65 27.52 -13.82
N ALA A 55 1.34 27.74 -13.63
CA ALA A 55 0.71 29.03 -13.90
C ALA A 55 1.18 30.13 -12.93
N ALA A 56 1.42 29.79 -11.66
CA ALA A 56 1.97 30.71 -10.67
C ALA A 56 3.43 31.07 -10.98
N ALA A 57 4.26 30.08 -11.33
CA ALA A 57 5.66 30.28 -11.71
C ALA A 57 5.81 31.05 -13.04
N GLY A 58 4.86 30.90 -13.98
CA GLY A 58 4.81 31.64 -15.23
C GLY A 58 4.36 33.10 -15.08
N LYS A 59 3.58 33.43 -14.04
CA LYS A 59 3.15 34.81 -13.73
C LYS A 59 4.19 35.62 -12.96
N SER A 60 5.19 34.97 -12.36
CA SER A 60 6.25 35.62 -11.57
C SER A 60 7.50 35.99 -12.39
N LYS A 61 7.44 35.98 -13.73
CA LYS A 61 8.54 36.31 -14.63
C LYS A 61 8.11 37.40 -15.60
#